data_AF-A0A2V1GNF6-F1
#
_entry.id   AF-A0A2V1GNF6-F1
#
_cell.length_a   1.000
_cell.length_b   1.000
_cell.length_c   1.000
_cell.angle_alpha   90.00
_cell.angle_beta   90.00
_cell.angle_gamma   90.00
#
_symmetry.space_group_name_H-M   'P 1'
#
loop_
_entity.id
_entity.type
_entity.pdbx_description
1 polymer ?
#
loop_
_entity_poly.entity_id
_entity_poly.type
_entity_poly.pdbx_seq_one_letter_code
_entity_poly.pdbx_strand_id
1 'polypeptide(L)'
;MRLLKQTHLQREAKTAELMIGLYCQHHHNQQTDSLCPGCCELLEFSNRRLAYCPFGEDKPTCAKCQVHCYKSQMRQPMRQVMRWAGPRMIWHHPWLTLRHLLDKFRKAPSKVPKKKDLKNLDH
;
A
#
# COMPACT_ATOMS: atom_id res chain seq x y z
N MET A 1 24.23 -11.72 -8.97
CA MET A 1 23.31 -10.80 -8.28
C MET A 1 22.03 -11.56 -7.94
N ARG A 2 21.81 -11.93 -6.67
CA ARG A 2 20.53 -12.55 -6.25
C ARG A 2 19.43 -11.53 -6.51
N LEU A 3 18.52 -11.84 -7.43
CA LEU A 3 17.22 -11.20 -7.52
C LEU A 3 16.50 -11.45 -6.20
N LEU A 4 16.68 -10.55 -5.23
CA LEU A 4 15.95 -10.59 -3.98
C LEU A 4 14.48 -10.47 -4.34
N LYS A 5 13.74 -11.58 -4.19
CA LYS A 5 12.31 -11.65 -4.42
C LYS A 5 11.65 -10.64 -3.49
N GLN A 6 11.27 -9.47 -4.01
CA GLN A 6 10.72 -8.38 -3.20
C GLN A 6 9.50 -8.89 -2.44
N THR A 7 9.51 -8.68 -1.13
CA THR A 7 8.42 -9.09 -0.24
C THR A 7 7.18 -8.24 -0.50
N HIS A 8 6.00 -8.72 -0.10
CA HIS A 8 4.75 -8.01 -0.28
C HIS A 8 4.80 -6.63 0.39
N LEU A 9 5.37 -6.54 1.61
CA LEU A 9 5.57 -5.27 2.30
C LEU A 9 6.50 -4.30 1.57
N GLN A 10 7.57 -4.81 0.95
CA GLN A 10 8.47 -3.98 0.14
C GLN A 10 7.77 -3.40 -1.09
N ARG A 11 6.87 -4.16 -1.71
CA ARG A 11 6.06 -3.67 -2.85
C ARG A 11 5.05 -2.62 -2.42
N GLU A 12 4.39 -2.81 -1.27
CA GLU A 12 3.49 -1.81 -0.70
C GLU A 12 4.24 -0.52 -0.36
N ALA A 13 5.43 -0.61 0.24
CA ALA A 13 6.27 0.55 0.53
C ALA A 13 6.67 1.30 -0.75
N LYS A 14 7.14 0.56 -1.77
CA LYS A 14 7.51 1.17 -3.05
C LYS A 14 6.33 1.79 -3.77
N THR A 15 5.17 1.17 -3.70
CA THR A 15 3.91 1.71 -4.26
C THR A 15 3.55 3.02 -3.56
N ALA A 16 3.61 3.07 -2.23
CA ALA A 16 3.35 4.29 -1.47
C ALA A 16 4.32 5.42 -1.83
N GLU A 17 5.63 5.11 -1.94
CA GLU A 17 6.66 6.06 -2.37
C GLU A 17 6.34 6.68 -3.73
N LEU A 18 6.04 5.87 -4.74
CA LEU A 18 5.71 6.34 -6.08
C LEU A 18 4.44 7.19 -6.10
N MET A 19 3.40 6.76 -5.37
CA MET A 19 2.15 7.49 -5.27
C MET A 19 2.33 8.86 -4.61
N ILE A 20 3.12 8.93 -3.53
CA ILE A 20 3.41 10.18 -2.82
C ILE A 20 4.27 11.10 -3.69
N GLY A 21 5.27 10.55 -4.39
CA GLY A 21 6.11 11.31 -5.34
C GLY A 21 5.29 11.97 -6.44
N LEU A 22 4.46 11.19 -7.13
CA LEU A 22 3.58 11.70 -8.19
C LEU A 22 2.64 12.80 -7.66
N TYR A 23 2.05 12.58 -6.48
CA TYR A 23 1.17 13.57 -5.86
C TYR A 23 1.92 14.86 -5.52
N CYS A 24 3.12 14.74 -4.95
CA CYS A 24 3.95 15.87 -4.57
C CYS A 24 4.36 16.72 -5.78
N GLN A 25 4.81 16.08 -6.85
CA GLN A 25 5.20 16.76 -8.08
C GLN A 25 4.04 17.56 -8.67
N HIS A 26 2.85 16.96 -8.73
CA HIS A 26 1.69 17.61 -9.34
C HIS A 26 1.06 18.71 -8.47
N HIS A 27 0.93 18.47 -7.15
CA HIS A 27 0.19 19.39 -6.26
C HIS A 27 1.08 20.44 -5.60
N HIS A 28 2.38 20.18 -5.45
CA HIS A 28 3.30 21.07 -4.74
C HIS A 28 4.37 21.67 -5.66
N ASN A 29 4.23 21.53 -6.98
CA ASN A 29 5.16 22.05 -8.00
C ASN A 29 6.63 21.71 -7.73
N GLN A 30 6.87 20.52 -7.16
CA GLN A 30 8.24 20.03 -6.98
C GLN A 30 8.81 19.60 -8.32
N GLN A 31 9.80 20.35 -8.79
CA GLN A 31 10.48 20.14 -10.08
C GLN A 31 11.68 19.18 -9.95
N THR A 32 12.09 18.85 -8.73
CA THR A 32 13.22 17.97 -8.42
C THR A 32 12.75 16.58 -7.98
N ASP A 33 13.66 15.60 -7.97
CA ASP A 33 13.42 14.24 -7.46
C ASP A 33 13.19 14.18 -5.93
N SER A 34 13.14 15.33 -5.25
CA SER A 34 12.93 15.44 -3.81
C SER A 34 11.47 15.70 -3.46
N LEU A 35 10.99 15.02 -2.41
CA LEU A 35 9.68 15.28 -1.82
C LEU A 35 9.71 16.60 -1.03
N CYS A 36 8.58 17.33 -1.02
CA CYS A 36 8.40 18.43 -0.09
C CYS A 36 8.38 17.90 1.38
N PRO A 37 8.62 18.75 2.39
CA PRO A 37 8.68 18.31 3.79
C PRO A 37 7.46 17.50 4.25
N GLY A 38 6.24 17.93 3.87
CA GLY A 38 5.01 17.22 4.25
C GLY A 38 4.84 15.87 3.55
N CYS A 39 5.27 15.74 2.30
CA CYS A 39 5.25 14.46 1.58
C CYS A 39 6.34 13.51 2.09
N CYS A 40 7.49 14.05 2.49
CA CYS A 40 8.54 13.28 3.15
C CYS A 40 8.05 12.69 4.48
N GLU A 41 7.44 13.52 5.34
CA GLU A 41 6.87 13.07 6.61
C GLU A 41 5.78 12.00 6.39
N LEU A 42 4.93 12.16 5.38
CA LEU A 42 3.90 11.19 5.02
C LEU A 42 4.49 9.84 4.58
N LEU A 43 5.58 9.86 3.82
CA LEU A 43 6.28 8.67 3.37
C LEU A 43 6.97 7.96 4.55
N GLU A 44 7.71 8.70 5.37
CA GLU A 44 8.36 8.15 6.56
C GLU A 44 7.35 7.52 7.53
N PHE A 45 6.22 8.20 7.75
CA PHE A 45 5.13 7.68 8.56
C PHE A 45 4.58 6.36 7.98
N SER A 46 4.36 6.30 6.67
CA SER A 46 3.85 5.10 5.98
C SER A 46 4.84 3.94 6.08
N ASN A 47 6.13 4.19 5.87
CA ASN A 47 7.18 3.18 6.00
C ASN A 47 7.29 2.64 7.42
N ARG A 48 7.26 3.53 8.43
CA ARG A 48 7.26 3.13 9.83
C ARG A 48 6.06 2.23 10.14
N ARG A 49 4.88 2.53 9.60
CA ARG A 49 3.67 1.72 9.79
C ARG A 49 3.73 0.36 9.10
N LEU A 50 4.37 0.27 7.94
CA LEU A 50 4.60 -1.01 7.27
C LEU A 50 5.57 -1.89 8.06
N ALA A 51 6.63 -1.31 8.62
CA ALA A 51 7.61 -2.03 9.44
C ALA A 51 6.99 -2.70 10.68
N TYR A 52 6.00 -2.05 11.31
CA TYR A 52 5.30 -2.58 12.49
C TYR A 52 3.92 -3.17 12.16
N CYS A 53 3.67 -3.58 10.91
CA CYS A 53 2.37 -4.10 10.52
C CYS A 53 2.10 -5.46 11.19
N PRO A 54 0.98 -5.65 11.92
CA PRO A 54 0.68 -6.92 12.60
C PRO A 54 0.37 -8.06 11.62
N PHE A 55 0.05 -7.73 10.36
CA PHE A 55 -0.21 -8.72 9.31
C PHE A 55 1.05 -9.15 8.55
N GLY A 56 2.17 -8.43 8.70
CA GLY A 56 3.41 -8.76 8.00
C GLY A 56 3.20 -8.91 6.48
N GLU A 57 3.67 -10.03 5.95
CA GLU A 57 3.56 -10.38 4.53
C GLU A 57 2.13 -10.70 4.08
N ASP A 58 1.26 -11.13 5.00
CA ASP A 58 -0.16 -11.44 4.72
C ASP A 58 -1.06 -10.19 4.75
N LYS A 59 -0.46 -9.00 4.82
CA LYS A 59 -1.17 -7.72 4.83
C LYS A 59 -2.11 -7.61 3.60
N PRO A 60 -3.40 -7.32 3.78
CA PRO A 60 -4.26 -6.98 2.65
C PRO A 60 -3.97 -5.55 2.15
N THR A 61 -4.40 -5.22 0.94
CA THR A 61 -4.31 -3.84 0.41
C THR A 61 -4.82 -2.82 1.42
N CYS A 62 -4.17 -1.65 1.51
CA CYS A 62 -4.49 -0.62 2.52
C CYS A 62 -5.98 -0.20 2.52
N ALA A 63 -6.67 -0.24 1.37
CA ALA A 63 -8.10 0.05 1.25
C ALA A 63 -9.02 -0.99 1.92
N LYS A 64 -8.57 -2.25 2.03
CA LYS A 64 -9.30 -3.37 2.65
C LYS A 64 -8.76 -3.71 4.05
N CYS A 65 -7.78 -2.95 4.54
CA CYS A 65 -7.14 -3.22 5.81
C CYS A 65 -8.11 -2.93 6.96
N GLN A 66 -8.33 -3.92 7.83
CA GLN A 66 -9.28 -3.82 8.95
C GLN A 66 -8.72 -3.06 10.16
N VAL A 67 -7.41 -2.78 10.18
CA VAL A 67 -6.78 -2.03 11.28
C VAL A 67 -6.72 -0.54 10.98
N HIS A 68 -6.99 0.28 12.00
CA HIS A 68 -6.78 1.72 11.96
C HIS A 68 -5.29 2.05 12.06
N CYS A 69 -4.58 1.90 10.95
CA CYS A 69 -3.12 2.03 10.88
C CYS A 69 -2.65 3.50 10.88
N TYR A 70 -3.41 4.40 10.25
CA TYR A 70 -3.08 5.82 10.14
C TYR A 70 -3.62 6.62 11.32
N LYS A 71 -2.78 7.49 11.90
CA LYS A 71 -3.24 8.56 12.81
C LYS A 71 -4.22 9.46 12.06
N SER A 72 -5.21 10.02 12.75
CA SER A 72 -6.27 10.85 12.14
C SER A 72 -5.71 11.96 11.24
N GLN A 73 -4.65 12.64 11.69
CA GLN A 73 -3.96 13.70 10.96
C GLN A 73 -3.29 13.23 9.66
N MET A 74 -2.69 12.04 9.65
CA MET A 74 -1.98 11.47 8.48
C MET A 74 -2.91 10.69 7.54
N ARG A 75 -4.13 10.38 7.99
CA ARG A 75 -5.11 9.60 7.21
C ARG A 75 -5.66 10.39 6.02
N GLN A 76 -6.00 11.66 6.23
CA GLN A 76 -6.52 12.53 5.18
C GLN A 76 -5.53 12.76 4.03
N PRO A 77 -4.26 13.14 4.28
CA PRO A 77 -3.29 13.32 3.20
C PRO A 77 -3.02 12.01 2.45
N MET A 78 -2.88 10.87 3.16
CA MET A 78 -2.71 9.58 2.49
C MET A 78 -3.93 9.22 1.62
N ARG A 79 -5.14 9.54 2.06
CA ARG A 79 -6.36 9.30 1.27
C ARG A 79 -6.41 10.15 0.00
N GLN A 80 -5.97 11.40 0.07
CA GLN A 80 -5.85 12.28 -1.09
C GLN A 80 -4.85 11.73 -2.11
N VAL A 81 -3.66 11.35 -1.63
CA VAL A 81 -2.63 10.66 -2.43
C VAL A 81 -3.21 9.40 -3.07
N MET A 82 -3.85 8.51 -2.30
CA MET A 82 -4.42 7.27 -2.82
C MET A 82 -5.50 7.51 -3.87
N ARG A 83 -6.39 8.49 -3.66
CA ARG A 83 -7.48 8.82 -4.58
C ARG A 83 -6.97 9.43 -5.89
N TRP A 84 -5.94 10.27 -5.81
CA TRP A 84 -5.39 10.96 -6.97
C TRP A 84 -4.37 10.12 -7.73
N ALA A 85 -3.39 9.53 -7.03
CA ALA A 85 -2.33 8.74 -7.64
C ALA A 85 -2.79 7.32 -8.01
N GLY A 86 -3.79 6.74 -7.33
CA GLY A 86 -4.23 5.36 -7.54
C GLY A 86 -4.59 5.03 -8.99
N PRO A 87 -5.52 5.78 -9.63
CA PRO A 87 -5.84 5.59 -11.04
C PRO A 87 -4.69 5.92 -12.00
N ARG A 88 -3.72 6.72 -11.55
CA ARG A 88 -2.57 7.17 -12.37
C ARG A 88 -1.40 6.18 -12.31
N MET A 89 -1.27 5.40 -11.24
CA MET A 89 -0.32 4.28 -11.14
C MET A 89 -0.55 3.22 -12.23
N ILE A 90 -1.77 3.13 -12.77
CA ILE A 90 -2.14 2.26 -13.90
C ILE A 90 -1.32 2.56 -15.15
N TRP A 91 -0.98 3.82 -15.36
CA TRP A 91 -0.23 4.28 -16.53
C TRP A 91 1.28 4.01 -16.40
N HIS A 92 1.81 3.88 -15.17
CA HIS A 92 3.23 3.59 -14.94
C HIS A 92 3.56 2.08 -14.85
N HIS A 93 2.60 1.24 -14.44
CA HIS A 93 2.78 -0.22 -14.35
C HIS A 93 1.61 -0.97 -15.01
N PRO A 94 1.53 -0.99 -16.36
CA PRO A 94 0.35 -1.45 -17.11
C PRO A 94 -0.04 -2.92 -16.89
N TRP A 95 0.89 -3.77 -16.39
CA TRP A 95 0.63 -5.20 -16.19
C TRP A 95 0.00 -5.55 -14.82
N LEU A 96 0.18 -4.72 -13.79
CA LEU A 96 -0.38 -4.99 -12.44
C LEU A 96 -1.87 -4.67 -12.37
N THR A 97 -2.34 -3.75 -13.21
CA THR A 97 -3.71 -3.23 -13.22
C THR A 97 -4.65 -4.04 -14.06
N LEU A 98 -4.16 -4.71 -15.11
CA LEU A 98 -4.94 -5.69 -15.87
C LEU A 98 -5.36 -6.87 -14.98
N ARG A 99 -4.46 -7.37 -14.12
CA ARG A 99 -4.77 -8.45 -13.16
C ARG A 99 -5.74 -8.01 -12.06
N HIS A 100 -5.64 -6.76 -11.58
CA HIS A 100 -6.54 -6.23 -10.55
C HIS A 100 -7.96 -5.93 -11.06
N LEU A 101 -8.10 -5.60 -12.35
CA LEU A 101 -9.40 -5.43 -13.00
C LEU A 101 -10.13 -6.77 -13.20
N LEU A 102 -9.41 -7.86 -13.45
CA LEU A 102 -10.00 -9.21 -13.51
C LEU A 102 -10.44 -9.72 -12.13
N ASP A 103 -9.73 -9.36 -11.05
CA ASP A 103 -10.11 -9.71 -9.68
C ASP A 103 -11.37 -8.96 -9.17
N LYS A 104 -11.82 -7.90 -9.86
CA LYS A 104 -13.13 -7.27 -9.58
C LYS A 104 -14.33 -8.17 -9.87
N PHE A 105 -14.16 -9.23 -10.67
CA PHE A 105 -15.23 -10.18 -10.99
C PHE A 105 -15.31 -11.38 -10.03
N ARG A 106 -14.38 -11.51 -9.07
CA ARG A 106 -14.41 -12.58 -8.08
C ARG A 106 -15.24 -12.18 -6.87
N LYS A 107 -16.37 -12.88 -6.66
CA LYS A 107 -17.17 -12.79 -5.43
C LYS A 107 -16.31 -13.18 -4.23
N ALA A 108 -16.24 -12.29 -3.23
CA ALA A 108 -15.55 -12.56 -1.98
C ALA A 108 -16.32 -13.62 -1.16
N PRO A 109 -15.64 -14.63 -0.57
CA PRO A 109 -16.26 -15.51 0.41
C PRO A 109 -16.65 -14.71 1.67
N SER A 110 -17.82 -15.04 2.23
CA SER A 110 -18.54 -14.27 3.24
C SER A 110 -18.07 -14.42 4.69
N LYS A 111 -16.94 -15.11 4.95
CA LYS A 111 -16.50 -15.39 6.32
C LYS A 111 -15.00 -15.19 6.53
N VAL A 112 -14.68 -14.51 7.63
CA VAL A 112 -13.32 -14.38 8.18
C VAL A 112 -12.96 -15.73 8.85
N PRO A 113 -11.85 -16.40 8.49
CA PRO A 113 -11.42 -17.60 9.20
C PRO A 113 -10.97 -17.23 10.63
N LYS A 114 -11.52 -17.94 11.62
CA LYS A 114 -11.17 -17.78 13.04
C LYS A 114 -9.79 -18.39 13.31
N LYS A 115 -9.04 -17.75 14.21
CA LYS A 115 -7.64 -18.05 14.61
C LYS A 115 -7.42 -19.41 15.32
N LYS A 116 -8.32 -20.40 15.20
CA LYS A 116 -8.28 -21.66 15.99
C LYS A 116 -7.91 -22.94 15.23
N ASP A 117 -7.71 -22.90 13.92
CA ASP A 117 -7.43 -24.14 13.15
C ASP A 117 -5.95 -24.33 12.74
N LEU A 118 -5.04 -23.45 13.16
CA LEU A 118 -3.59 -23.59 12.93
C LEU A 118 -2.85 -24.39 14.02
N LYS A 119 -3.56 -25.22 14.79
CA LYS A 119 -2.96 -26.09 15.82
C LYS A 119 -3.19 -27.59 15.62
N ASN A 120 -3.80 -28.02 14.52
CA ASN A 120 -4.03 -29.45 14.23
C ASN A 120 -3.41 -29.89 12.89
N LEU A 121 -2.18 -29.45 12.59
CA LEU A 121 -1.39 -29.96 11.45
C LEU A 121 0.04 -30.36 11.86
N ASP A 122 0.26 -30.57 13.15
CA ASP A 122 1.46 -31.24 13.68
C ASP A 122 1.01 -32.39 14.60
N HIS A 123 0.46 -33.45 13.99
CA HIS A 123 0.49 -34.81 14.52
C HIS A 123 1.04 -35.71 13.42
#